data_AF-A0A2U9IEG8-F1
#
_entry.id   AF-A0A2U9IEG8-F1
#
_cell.length_a   1.000
_cell.length_b   1.000
_cell.length_c   1.000
_cell.angle_alpha   90.00
_cell.angle_beta   90.00
_cell.angle_gamma   90.00
#
_symmetry.space_group_name_H-M   'P 1'
#
loop_
_entity.id
_entity.type
_entity.pdbx_description
1 polymer ?
#
loop_
_entity_poly.entity_id
_entity_poly.type
_entity_poly.pdbx_seq_one_letter_code
_entity_poly.pdbx_strand_id
1 'polypeptide(L)' 'MPHKTNDFLEDIRKLEIQDLNKRLQDTIADLIKLRAEARVGTIKDTASIRNMRKNIARLKTVINEKKRNSHREEKH' A
#
# COMPACT_ATOMS: atom_id res chain seq x y z
N MET A 1 22.92 0.56 0.03
CA MET A 1 21.85 1.55 0.25
C MET A 1 20.71 0.84 0.96
N PRO A 2 20.35 1.20 2.20
CA PRO A 2 19.27 0.53 2.91
C PRO A 2 17.98 0.70 2.11
N HIS A 3 17.30 -0.40 1.81
CA HIS A 3 16.10 -0.38 1.01
C HIS A 3 14.98 0.32 1.80
N LYS A 4 14.49 1.47 1.29
CA LYS A 4 13.33 2.25 1.81
C LYS A 4 12.03 1.43 2.03
N THR A 5 12.04 0.15 1.69
CA THR A 5 10.89 -0.76 1.81
C THR A 5 10.61 -1.20 3.24
N ASN A 6 11.62 -1.23 4.12
CA ASN A 6 11.42 -1.61 5.52
C ASN A 6 10.74 -0.49 6.30
N ASP A 7 11.19 0.76 6.13
CA ASP A 7 10.57 1.92 6.79
C ASP A 7 9.08 2.04 6.44
N PHE A 8 8.73 1.84 5.16
CA PHE A 8 7.34 1.86 4.72
C PHE A 8 6.48 0.79 5.42
N LEU A 9 7.00 -0.41 5.66
CA LEU A 9 6.28 -1.48 6.34
C LEU A 9 6.04 -1.15 7.81
N GLU A 10 7.04 -0.59 8.49
CA GLU A 10 6.93 -0.17 9.88
C GLU A 10 5.95 1.00 10.04
N ASP A 11 5.94 1.95 9.08
CA ASP A 11 5.02 3.07 9.09
C ASP A 11 3.56 2.61 8.96
N ILE A 12 3.25 1.73 8.00
CA ILE A 12 1.87 1.27 7.79
C ILE A 12 1.39 0.38 8.95
N ARG A 13 2.28 -0.31 9.66
CA ARG A 13 1.91 -1.09 10.85
C ARG A 13 1.44 -0.20 12.00
N LYS A 14 1.99 1.02 12.12
CA LYS A 14 1.63 1.99 13.17
C LYS A 14 0.31 2.73 12.90
N LEU A 15 -0.10 2.86 11.63
CA LEU A 15 -1.33 3.55 11.24
C LEU A 15 -2.61 2.81 11.62
N GLU A 16 -3.71 3.52 11.87
CA GLU A 16 -5.00 2.90 12.14
C GLU A 16 -5.61 2.25 10.89
N ILE A 17 -6.61 1.37 11.06
CA ILE A 17 -7.28 0.69 9.93
C ILE A 17 -7.94 1.70 9.00
N GLN A 18 -8.50 2.79 9.53
CA GLN A 18 -9.11 3.86 8.72
C GLN A 18 -8.06 4.57 7.84
N ASP A 19 -6.92 4.95 8.44
CA ASP A 19 -5.82 5.59 7.72
C ASP A 19 -5.21 4.65 6.68
N LEU A 20 -5.06 3.36 7.01
CA LEU A 20 -4.60 2.34 6.07
C LEU A 20 -5.52 2.22 4.85
N ASN A 21 -6.84 2.27 5.04
CA ASN A 21 -7.80 2.26 3.95
C ASN A 21 -7.73 3.54 3.11
N LYS A 22 -7.57 4.71 3.75
CA LYS A 22 -7.40 5.98 3.03
C LYS A 22 -6.16 5.94 2.15
N ARG A 23 -5.03 5.54 2.72
CA ARG A 23 -3.75 5.41 2.02
C ARG A 23 -3.82 4.38 0.89
N LEU A 24 -4.60 3.31 1.06
CA LEU A 24 -4.87 2.33 0.00
C LEU A 24 -5.60 2.96 -1.19
N GLN A 25 -6.65 3.76 -0.94
CA GLN A 25 -7.39 4.46 -1.99
C GLN A 25 -6.51 5.47 -2.73
N ASP A 26 -5.74 6.27 -1.99
CA ASP A 26 -4.79 7.24 -2.55
C ASP A 26 -3.76 6.54 -3.46
N THR A 27 -3.18 5.43 -2.98
CA THR A 27 -2.21 4.64 -3.74
C THR A 27 -2.81 4.04 -5.02
N ILE A 28 -4.10 3.68 -5.01
CA ILE A 28 -4.81 3.19 -6.21
C ILE A 28 -5.05 4.33 -7.19
N ALA A 29 -5.48 5.50 -6.73
CA ALA A 29 -5.71 6.68 -7.57
C ALA A 29 -4.42 7.10 -8.29
N ASP A 30 -3.30 7.11 -7.58
CA ASP A 30 -2.00 7.43 -8.16
C ASP A 30 -1.52 6.35 -9.13
N LEU A 31 -1.82 5.08 -8.87
CA LEU A 31 -1.55 4.00 -9.83
C LEU A 31 -2.37 4.15 -11.13
N ILE A 32 -3.59 4.67 -11.06
CA ILE A 32 -4.41 4.96 -12.24
C ILE A 32 -3.81 6.12 -13.04
N LYS A 33 -3.38 7.20 -12.37
CA LYS A 33 -2.67 8.33 -13.02
C LYS A 33 -1.40 7.84 -13.73
N LEU A 34 -0.56 7.07 -13.03
CA LEU A 34 0.64 6.48 -13.62
C LEU A 34 0.31 5.58 -14.81
N ARG A 35 -0.76 4.78 -14.76
CA ARG A 35 -1.18 3.98 -15.91
C ARG A 35 -1.63 4.83 -17.10
N ALA A 36 -2.29 5.95 -16.85
CA ALA A 36 -2.69 6.89 -17.89
C ALA A 36 -1.43 7.50 -18.55
N GLU A 37 -0.47 7.97 -17.76
CA GLU A 37 0.82 8.48 -18.25
C GLU A 37 1.60 7.41 -19.02
N ALA A 38 1.56 6.15 -18.55
CA ALA A 38 2.18 5.01 -19.24
C ALA A 38 1.63 4.85 -20.66
N ARG A 39 0.31 4.98 -20.79
CA ARG A 39 -0.41 4.84 -22.05
C ARG A 39 -0.13 5.99 -23.01
N VAL A 40 0.10 7.20 -22.50
CA VAL A 40 0.49 8.38 -23.29
C VAL A 40 1.93 8.25 -23.83
N GLY A 41 2.71 7.29 -23.35
CA GLY A 41 4.07 7.01 -23.84
C GLY A 41 5.15 7.90 -23.21
N THR A 42 4.81 8.65 -22.15
CA THR A 42 5.71 9.61 -21.48
C THR A 42 6.32 9.08 -20.19
N ILE A 43 6.10 7.81 -19.84
CA ILE A 43 6.63 7.27 -18.58
C ILE A 43 8.14 7.10 -18.64
N LYS A 44 8.81 7.80 -17.71
CA LYS A 44 10.25 7.70 -17.46
C LYS A 44 10.63 6.56 -16.52
N ASP A 45 9.69 6.06 -15.70
CA ASP A 45 10.00 5.10 -14.65
C ASP A 45 8.90 4.04 -14.43
N THR A 46 8.93 2.98 -15.24
CA THR A 46 8.01 1.83 -15.15
C THR A 46 8.19 1.04 -13.84
N ALA A 47 9.34 1.17 -13.16
CA ALA A 47 9.60 0.51 -11.89
C ALA A 47 8.68 1.03 -10.78
N SER A 48 8.27 2.30 -10.87
CA SER A 48 7.35 2.93 -9.93
C SER A 48 5.98 2.25 -9.92
N ILE A 49 5.43 1.85 -11.07
CA ILE A 49 4.17 1.08 -11.14
C ILE A 49 4.31 -0.26 -10.40
N ARG A 50 5.44 -0.96 -10.58
CA ARG A 50 5.70 -2.23 -9.90
C ARG A 50 5.77 -2.04 -8.38
N ASN A 51 6.43 -0.99 -7.92
CA ASN A 51 6.56 -0.66 -6.50
C ASN A 51 5.20 -0.29 -5.89
N MET A 52 4.41 0.49 -6.60
CA MET A 52 3.05 0.89 -6.19
C MET A 52 2.14 -0.33 -5.99
N ARG A 53 2.16 -1.30 -6.91
CA ARG A 53 1.43 -2.58 -6.75
C ARG A 53 1.86 -3.36 -5.51
N LYS A 54 3.18 -3.41 -5.24
CA LYS A 54 3.69 -4.07 -4.03
C LYS A 54 3.25 -3.35 -2.76
N ASN A 55 3.20 -2.02 -2.76
CA ASN A 55 2.73 -1.24 -1.62
C ASN A 55 1.24 -1.48 -1.34
N ILE A 56 0.41 -1.56 -2.38
CA ILE A 56 -1.01 -1.95 -2.27
C ILE A 56 -1.14 -3.33 -1.61
N ALA A 57 -0.35 -4.31 -2.04
CA ALA A 57 -0.38 -5.65 -1.47
C ALA A 57 -0.01 -5.63 0.02
N ARG A 58 1.04 -4.91 0.40
CA ARG A 58 1.48 -4.76 1.80
C ARG A 58 0.41 -4.11 2.68
N LEU A 59 -0.21 -3.02 2.20
CA LEU A 59 -1.31 -2.35 2.91
C LEU A 59 -2.47 -3.32 3.17
N LYS A 60 -2.88 -4.08 2.15
CA LYS A 60 -3.94 -5.09 2.29
C LYS A 60 -3.57 -6.18 3.30
N THR A 61 -2.32 -6.64 3.31
CA THR A 61 -1.82 -7.62 4.28
C THR A 61 -1.93 -7.08 5.70
N VAL A 62 -1.44 -5.87 5.97
CA VAL A 62 -1.48 -5.26 7.31
C VAL A 62 -2.91 -5.01 7.77
N ILE A 63 -3.80 -4.54 6.88
CA ILE A 63 -5.23 -4.39 7.19
C ILE A 63 -5.83 -5.74 7.63
N ASN A 64 -5.51 -6.82 6.89
CA ASN A 64 -6.01 -8.15 7.21
C ASN A 64 -5.45 -8.69 8.53
N GLU A 65 -4.16 -8.48 8.81
CA GLU A 65 -3.52 -8.82 10.09
C GLU A 65 -4.23 -8.11 11.26
N LYS A 66 -4.46 -6.80 11.14
CA LYS A 66 -5.17 -6.02 12.18
C LYS A 66 -6.61 -6.50 12.39
N LYS A 67 -7.34 -6.76 11.30
CA LYS A 67 -8.70 -7.32 11.37
C LYS A 67 -8.71 -8.70 12.02
N ARG A 68 -7.74 -9.56 11.72
CA ARG A 68 -7.65 -10.90 12.33
C ARG A 68 -7.34 -10.83 13.82
N ASN A 69 -6.50 -9.89 14.24
CA ASN A 69 -6.23 -9.69 15.67
C ASN A 69 -7.48 -9.19 16.40
N SER A 70 -8.21 -8.22 15.85
CA SER A 70 -9.45 -7.75 16.48
C SER A 70 -10.51 -8.86 16.60
N HIS A 71 -10.67 -9.70 15.57
CA HIS A 71 -11.60 -10.84 15.62
C HIS A 71 -11.15 -11.99 16.54
N ARG A 72 -9.86 -12.06 16.93
CA ARG A 72 -9.37 -13.06 17.88
C ARG A 72 -9.64 -12.65 19.32
N GLU A 73 -9.69 -11.36 19.61
CA GLU A 73 -9.98 -10.83 20.96
C GLU A 73 -11.46 -11.02 21.34
N GLU A 74 -12.38 -11.01 20.38
CA GLU A 74 -13.82 -11.24 20.62
C GLU A 74 -14.19 -12.71 20.92
N LYS A 75 -13.26 -13.66 20.77
CA LYS A 75 -13.50 -15.10 20.96
C LYS A 75 -12.99 -15.66 22.30
N HIS A 76 -12.56 -14.80 23.21
CA HIS A 76 -12.02 -15.17 24.51
C HIS A 76 -12.86 -14.61 25.65
#